data_AF-A0AAW7XCS6-F1
#
_entry.id   AF-A0AAW7XCS6-F1
#
_cell.length_a   1.000
_cell.length_b   1.000
_cell.length_c   1.000
_cell.angle_alpha   90.00
_cell.angle_beta   90.00
_cell.angle_gamma   90.00
#
_symmetry.space_group_name_H-M   'P 1'
#
loop_
_entity.id
_entity.type
_entity.pdbx_description
1 polymer ?
#
loop_
_entity_poly.entity_id
_entity_poly.type
_entity_poly.pdbx_seq_one_letter_code
_entity_poly.pdbx_strand_id
1 'polypeptide(L)'
;IAPNTVLEFFKLIEKINLPAGVINYVCGHGATVGNSLSSNSKTGIVSLTGSVFAGQKVMEAAALNITKVSLELGGKAPAIVCADADLELAATA
;
A
#
# COMPACT_ATOMS: atom_id res chain seq x y z
N ILE A 1 4.23 -11.84 -4.37
CA ILE A 1 4.88 -10.52 -4.09
C ILE A 1 5.70 -10.16 -5.33
N ALA A 2 5.71 -8.88 -5.75
CA ALA A 2 6.38 -8.43 -6.99
C ALA A 2 7.38 -7.29 -6.70
N PRO A 3 8.55 -7.59 -6.11
CA PRO A 3 9.49 -6.54 -5.65
C PRO A 3 10.35 -5.96 -6.79
N ASN A 4 10.49 -6.67 -7.90
CA ASN A 4 11.50 -6.37 -8.92
C ASN A 4 11.23 -5.06 -9.66
N THR A 5 9.96 -4.74 -9.96
CA THR A 5 9.62 -3.50 -10.67
C THR A 5 9.99 -2.26 -9.85
N VAL A 6 9.75 -2.29 -8.53
CA VAL A 6 10.15 -1.18 -7.64
C VAL A 6 11.66 -1.10 -7.51
N LEU A 7 12.36 -2.24 -7.46
CA LEU A 7 13.82 -2.26 -7.47
C LEU A 7 14.41 -1.62 -8.74
N GLU A 8 13.90 -1.97 -9.93
CA GLU A 8 14.33 -1.34 -11.18
C GLU A 8 14.02 0.16 -11.20
N PHE A 9 12.86 0.58 -10.67
CA PHE A 9 12.54 2.00 -10.50
C PHE A 9 13.55 2.72 -9.60
N PHE A 10 13.98 2.11 -8.49
CA PHE A 10 14.99 2.70 -7.62
C PHE A 10 16.36 2.86 -8.30
N LYS A 11 16.74 1.98 -9.24
CA LYS A 11 17.95 2.18 -10.08
C LYS A 11 17.84 3.41 -10.99
N LEU A 12 16.63 3.83 -11.35
CA LEU A 12 16.41 5.08 -12.06
C LEU A 12 16.49 6.28 -11.11
N ILE A 13 15.97 6.14 -9.89
CA ILE A 13 16.10 7.16 -8.84
C ILE A 13 17.56 7.42 -8.47
N GLU A 14 18.44 6.41 -8.47
CA GLU A 14 19.88 6.61 -8.22
C GLU A 14 20.57 7.51 -9.27
N LYS A 15 19.96 7.70 -10.45
CA LYS A 15 20.50 8.57 -11.51
C LYS A 15 20.12 10.04 -11.33
N ILE A 16 19.25 10.36 -10.38
CA ILE A 16 18.89 11.75 -10.04
C ILE A 16 19.62 12.19 -8.78
N ASN A 17 19.91 13.49 -8.67
CA ASN A 17 20.63 14.04 -7.53
C ASN A 17 19.68 14.28 -6.33
N LEU A 18 19.21 13.20 -5.72
CA LEU A 18 18.39 13.25 -4.52
C LEU A 18 19.26 13.14 -3.26
N PRO A 19 19.04 13.97 -2.22
CA PRO A 19 19.78 13.84 -0.97
C PRO A 19 19.60 12.46 -0.34
N ALA A 20 20.67 11.95 0.29
CA ALA A 20 20.65 10.64 0.95
C ALA A 20 19.55 10.56 2.02
N GLY A 21 18.81 9.45 2.03
CA GLY A 21 17.77 9.17 3.01
C GLY A 21 16.38 9.74 2.70
N VAL A 22 16.22 10.56 1.65
CA VAL A 22 14.90 11.11 1.25
C VAL A 22 13.94 10.00 0.83
N ILE A 23 14.43 8.99 0.12
CA ILE A 23 13.66 7.83 -0.28
C ILE A 23 14.48 6.57 -0.01
N ASN A 24 13.84 5.56 0.57
CA ASN A 24 14.48 4.31 0.94
C ASN A 24 13.59 3.16 0.47
N TYR A 25 14.19 2.15 -0.18
CA TYR A 25 13.51 0.91 -0.53
C TYR A 25 13.97 -0.20 0.40
N VAL A 26 13.02 -0.88 1.02
CA VAL A 26 13.29 -2.03 1.87
C VAL A 26 12.36 -3.16 1.45
N CYS A 27 12.92 -4.33 1.18
CA CYS A 27 12.18 -5.52 0.80
C CYS A 27 12.23 -6.56 1.93
N GLY A 28 11.07 -7.09 2.31
CA GLY A 28 10.97 -8.14 3.33
C GLY A 28 9.53 -8.50 3.64
N HIS A 29 9.36 -9.42 4.60
CA HIS A 29 8.04 -9.91 4.99
C HIS A 29 7.29 -8.88 5.86
N GLY A 30 5.96 -8.87 5.74
CA GLY A 30 5.11 -7.97 6.53
C GLY A 30 5.25 -8.18 8.04
N ALA A 31 5.35 -9.43 8.48
CA ALA A 31 5.51 -9.78 9.90
C ALA A 31 6.83 -9.25 10.52
N THR A 32 7.85 -8.99 9.70
CA THR A 32 9.13 -8.47 10.15
C THR A 32 9.29 -7.00 9.77
N VAL A 33 9.55 -6.71 8.49
CA VAL A 33 9.81 -5.35 8.00
C VAL A 33 8.57 -4.46 8.14
N GLY A 34 7.39 -4.95 7.75
CA GLY A 34 6.16 -4.17 7.83
C GLY A 34 5.80 -3.77 9.27
N ASN A 35 5.91 -4.72 10.20
CA ASN A 35 5.66 -4.48 11.62
C ASN A 35 6.67 -3.50 12.23
N SER A 36 7.95 -3.62 11.89
CA SER A 36 9.00 -2.69 12.33
C SER A 36 8.77 -1.28 11.81
N LEU A 37 8.31 -1.10 10.57
CA LEU A 37 7.98 0.22 10.02
C LEU A 37 6.74 0.83 10.68
N SER A 38 5.73 0.01 10.98
CA SER A 38 4.44 0.47 11.51
C SER A 38 4.49 0.82 12.99
N SER A 39 5.32 0.14 13.77
CA SER A 39 5.49 0.37 15.23
C SER A 39 6.60 1.37 15.57
N ASN A 40 7.33 1.91 14.58
CA ASN A 40 8.44 2.83 14.81
C ASN A 40 7.94 4.23 15.21
N SER A 41 8.44 4.76 16.32
CA SER A 41 8.09 6.10 16.80
C SER A 41 8.54 7.24 15.87
N LYS A 42 9.45 6.98 14.92
CA LYS A 42 9.86 7.94 13.89
C LYS A 42 8.93 7.99 12.69
N THR A 43 7.99 7.05 12.56
CA THR A 43 7.07 6.99 11.42
C THR A 43 5.93 7.99 11.63
N GLY A 44 5.87 9.02 10.79
CA GLY A 44 4.80 10.03 10.85
C GLY A 44 3.46 9.55 10.25
N ILE A 45 3.51 8.72 9.20
CA ILE A 45 2.34 8.11 8.56
C ILE A 45 2.69 6.73 8.01
N VAL A 46 1.75 5.80 8.11
CA VAL A 46 1.80 4.51 7.40
C VAL A 46 0.68 4.48 6.35
N SER A 47 1.06 4.31 5.08
CA SER A 47 0.12 4.08 3.99
C SER A 47 0.24 2.64 3.52
N LEU A 48 -0.86 1.88 3.59
CA LEU A 48 -0.89 0.46 3.21
C LEU A 48 -2.02 0.21 2.20
N THR A 49 -1.68 -0.47 1.11
CA THR A 49 -2.64 -1.18 0.26
C THR A 49 -2.44 -2.68 0.43
N GLY A 50 -3.49 -3.41 0.78
CA GLY A 50 -3.36 -4.83 1.09
C GLY A 50 -4.65 -5.49 1.57
N SER A 51 -4.50 -6.57 2.33
CA SER A 51 -5.64 -7.26 2.92
C SER A 51 -6.16 -6.55 4.17
N VAL A 52 -7.44 -6.75 4.49
CA VAL A 52 -8.05 -6.28 5.74
C VAL A 52 -7.24 -6.72 6.96
N PHE A 53 -6.80 -7.98 6.99
CA PHE A 53 -5.98 -8.51 8.08
C PHE A 53 -4.65 -7.75 8.25
N ALA A 54 -3.95 -7.46 7.14
CA ALA A 54 -2.72 -6.69 7.20
C ALA A 54 -2.99 -5.24 7.67
N GLY A 55 -4.08 -4.63 7.20
CA GLY A 55 -4.52 -3.30 7.65
C GLY A 55 -4.77 -3.22 9.15
N GLN A 56 -5.46 -4.21 9.71
CA GLN A 56 -5.69 -4.33 11.15
C GLN A 56 -4.37 -4.40 11.93
N LYS A 57 -3.42 -5.25 11.48
CA LYS A 57 -2.11 -5.37 12.13
C LYS A 57 -1.29 -4.09 12.06
N VAL A 58 -1.33 -3.39 10.93
CA VAL A 58 -0.70 -2.07 10.79
C VAL A 58 -1.32 -1.05 11.76
N MET A 59 -2.65 -1.00 11.85
CA MET A 59 -3.36 -0.08 12.74
C MET A 59 -3.07 -0.38 14.22
N GLU A 60 -3.06 -1.65 14.61
CA GLU A 60 -2.67 -2.10 15.96
C GLU A 60 -1.24 -1.64 16.32
N ALA A 61 -0.28 -1.85 15.41
CA ALA A 61 1.12 -1.46 15.62
C ALA A 61 1.32 0.07 15.68
N ALA A 62 0.63 0.80 14.81
CA ALA A 62 0.69 2.27 14.72
C ALA A 62 0.08 2.97 15.94
N ALA A 63 -0.89 2.33 16.62
CA ALA A 63 -1.59 2.89 17.77
C ALA A 63 -0.64 3.23 18.94
N LEU A 64 0.46 2.49 19.10
CA LEU A 64 1.44 2.71 20.18
C LEU A 64 2.07 4.11 20.13
N ASN A 65 2.17 4.72 18.95
CA ASN A 65 2.76 6.04 18.75
C ASN A 65 1.74 7.10 18.27
N ILE A 66 0.45 6.74 18.19
CA ILE A 66 -0.58 7.57 17.54
C ILE A 66 -0.17 7.93 16.10
N THR A 67 0.47 7.01 15.39
CA THR A 67 0.90 7.21 14.01
C THR A 67 -0.32 7.21 13.09
N LYS A 68 -0.40 8.19 12.18
CA LYS A 68 -1.48 8.27 11.19
C LYS A 68 -1.46 7.05 10.27
N VAL A 69 -2.62 6.47 9.99
CA VAL A 69 -2.76 5.37 9.02
C VAL A 69 -3.66 5.76 7.85
N SER A 70 -3.29 5.31 6.65
CA SER A 70 -4.10 5.39 5.43
C SER A 70 -4.18 3.99 4.83
N LEU A 71 -5.39 3.42 4.74
CA LEU A 71 -5.58 2.00 4.48
C LEU A 71 -6.52 1.76 3.30
N GLU A 72 -6.02 1.06 2.28
CA GLU A 72 -6.77 0.60 1.12
C GLU A 72 -6.84 -0.94 1.16
N LEU A 73 -7.96 -1.49 1.62
CA LEU A 73 -8.04 -2.88 2.12
C LEU A 73 -8.83 -3.83 1.21
N GLY A 74 -8.98 -3.45 -0.06
CA GLY A 74 -9.88 -4.10 -1.00
C GLY A 74 -11.34 -3.75 -0.73
N GLY A 75 -12.24 -4.41 -1.45
CA GLY A 75 -13.67 -4.17 -1.32
C GLY A 75 -14.46 -5.10 -2.22
N LYS A 76 -15.78 -5.03 -2.10
CA LYS A 76 -16.69 -5.60 -3.08
C LYS A 76 -17.25 -4.44 -3.89
N ALA A 77 -16.70 -4.21 -5.07
CA ALA A 77 -17.19 -3.21 -6.02
C ALA A 77 -18.18 -3.91 -6.98
N PRO A 78 -19.49 -3.86 -6.72
CA PRO A 78 -20.45 -4.46 -7.64
C PRO A 78 -20.53 -3.63 -8.92
N ALA A 79 -20.53 -4.31 -10.06
CA ALA A 79 -21.09 -3.76 -11.30
C ALA A 79 -22.59 -4.11 -11.31
N ILE A 80 -23.45 -3.09 -11.34
CA ILE A 80 -24.91 -3.26 -11.30
C ILE A 80 -25.47 -2.90 -12.68
N VAL A 81 -26.15 -3.85 -13.32
CA VAL A 81 -26.80 -3.66 -14.63
C VAL A 81 -28.30 -3.48 -14.40
N CYS A 82 -28.81 -2.28 -14.68
CA CYS A 82 -30.23 -1.94 -14.55
C CYS A 82 -31.05 -2.51 -15.72
N ALA A 83 -32.37 -2.62 -15.54
CA ALA A 83 -33.28 -3.20 -16.54
C ALA A 83 -33.32 -2.44 -17.88
N ASP A 84 -32.95 -1.17 -17.86
CA ASP A 84 -32.90 -0.25 -19.00
C ASP A 84 -31.48 0.01 -19.52
N ALA A 85 -30.48 -0.72 -19.01
CA ALA A 85 -29.09 -0.58 -19.43
C ALA A 85 -28.86 -1.10 -20.85
N ASP A 86 -27.93 -0.45 -21.57
CA ASP A 86 -27.36 -1.00 -22.79
C ASP A 86 -26.54 -2.25 -22.45
N LEU A 87 -27.03 -3.41 -22.90
CA LEU A 87 -26.44 -4.70 -22.55
C LEU A 87 -25.13 -4.99 -23.29
N GLU A 88 -24.94 -4.47 -24.50
CA GLU A 88 -23.69 -4.66 -25.25
C GLU A 88 -22.57 -3.83 -24.61
N LEU A 89 -22.89 -2.59 -24.21
CA LEU A 89 -21.97 -1.77 -23.42
C LEU A 89 -21.67 -2.43 -22.06
N ALA A 90 -22.69 -2.92 -21.35
CA ALA A 90 -22.50 -3.54 -20.05
C ALA A 90 -21.67 -4.83 -20.10
N ALA A 91 -21.78 -5.62 -21.19
CA ALA A 91 -21.03 -6.86 -21.35
C ALA A 91 -19.54 -6.66 -21.67
N THR A 92 -19.16 -5.49 -22.18
CA THR A 92 -17.79 -5.17 -22.61
C THR A 92 -17.07 -4.16 -21.71
N ALA A 93 -17.75 -3.65 -20.69
CA ALA A 93 -17.22 -2.72 -19.70
C ALA A 93 -16.23 -3.36 -18.71
#